data_AF-A0A9X2FHH8-F1
#
_entry.id   AF-A0A9X2FHH8-F1
#
_cell.length_a   1.000
_cell.length_b   1.000
_cell.length_c   1.000
_cell.angle_alpha   90.00
_cell.angle_beta   90.00
_cell.angle_gamma   90.00
#
_symmetry.space_group_name_H-M   'P 1'
#
loop_
_entity.id
_entity.type
_entity.pdbx_description
1 polymer ?
#
loop_
_entity_poly.entity_id
_entity_poly.type
_entity_poly.pdbx_seq_one_letter_code
_entity_poly.pdbx_strand_id
1 'polypeptide(L)'
;MLFEAADTTAVEYQFDHVHSPEWFSEENPTPEDRLKAIEFEVATERHSHTAANYLYADGHVEVIPASQIAEWVDEDHNFARPPQ
;
A
#
# COMPACT_ATOMS: atom_id res chain seq x y z
N MET A 1 12.92 2.36 -4.92
CA MET A 1 14.34 1.95 -5.04
C MET A 1 14.47 0.57 -4.43
N LEU A 2 14.57 -0.44 -5.29
CA LEU A 2 14.65 -1.86 -4.95
C LEU A 2 16.12 -2.25 -4.73
N PHE A 3 16.59 -2.25 -3.48
CA PHE A 3 17.98 -2.63 -3.14
C PHE A 3 18.13 -4.10 -2.69
N GLU A 4 17.04 -4.85 -2.49
CA GLU A 4 17.10 -6.19 -1.86
C GLU A 4 16.74 -7.38 -2.78
N ALA A 5 16.14 -7.17 -3.95
CA ALA A 5 15.73 -8.26 -4.85
C ALA A 5 16.75 -8.59 -5.97
N ALA A 6 17.82 -7.81 -6.08
CA ALA A 6 18.74 -7.83 -7.22
C ALA A 6 19.67 -9.06 -7.26
N ASP A 7 19.84 -9.80 -6.16
CA ASP A 7 20.80 -10.91 -6.08
C ASP A 7 20.21 -12.29 -6.44
N THR A 8 18.88 -12.45 -6.44
CA THR A 8 18.25 -13.78 -6.63
C THR A 8 17.13 -13.84 -7.67
N THR A 9 16.69 -12.70 -8.20
CA THR A 9 15.50 -12.62 -9.04
C THR A 9 15.76 -11.72 -10.23
N ALA A 10 15.24 -12.10 -11.40
CA ALA A 10 15.24 -11.21 -12.55
C ALA A 10 14.48 -9.94 -12.17
N VAL A 11 15.11 -8.78 -12.33
CA VAL A 11 14.49 -7.47 -12.12
C VAL A 11 13.51 -7.24 -13.28
N GLU A 12 12.30 -7.78 -13.14
CA GLU A 12 11.19 -7.52 -14.05
C GLU A 12 10.34 -6.40 -13.44
N TYR A 13 9.94 -5.41 -14.25
CA TYR A 13 9.16 -4.25 -13.79
C TYR A 13 7.80 -4.65 -13.18
N GLN A 14 7.36 -5.89 -13.40
CA GLN A 14 6.11 -6.47 -12.92
C GLN A 14 6.21 -7.06 -11.50
N PHE A 15 7.38 -7.00 -10.86
CA PHE A 15 7.56 -7.54 -9.50
C PHE A 15 7.50 -6.47 -8.41
N ASP A 16 7.48 -5.18 -8.76
CA ASP A 16 7.47 -4.06 -7.81
C ASP A 16 6.27 -3.13 -8.09
N HIS A 17 5.07 -3.71 -8.11
CA HIS A 17 3.81 -2.98 -8.21
C HIS A 17 2.77 -3.53 -7.22
N VAL A 18 1.77 -2.71 -6.93
CA VAL A 18 0.61 -3.07 -6.12
C VAL A 18 -0.65 -3.07 -7.00
N HIS A 19 -1.63 -3.89 -6.65
CA HIS A 19 -2.95 -3.91 -7.30
C HIS A 19 -3.91 -2.98 -6.57
N SER A 20 -3.46 -1.76 -6.27
CA SER A 20 -4.24 -0.78 -5.49
C SER A 20 -5.62 -0.41 -6.07
N PRO A 21 -5.90 -0.52 -7.38
CA PRO A 21 -7.27 -0.40 -7.89
C PRO A 21 -8.26 -1.46 -7.35
N GLU A 22 -7.76 -2.62 -6.94
CA GLU A 22 -8.56 -3.77 -6.49
C GLU A 22 -8.83 -3.76 -4.98
N TRP A 23 -8.04 -3.00 -4.21
CA TRP A 23 -8.16 -2.94 -2.75
C TRP A 23 -9.56 -2.54 -2.26
N PHE A 24 -10.29 -1.71 -3.00
CA PHE A 24 -11.66 -1.27 -2.67
C PHE A 24 -12.72 -1.82 -3.65
N SER A 25 -12.42 -2.92 -4.33
CA SER A 25 -13.35 -3.57 -5.26
C SER A 25 -14.44 -4.37 -4.53
N GLU A 26 -15.42 -4.89 -5.28
CA GLU A 26 -16.47 -5.77 -4.74
C GLU A 26 -15.92 -7.09 -4.16
N GLU A 27 -14.68 -7.47 -4.51
CA GLU A 27 -14.00 -8.64 -3.94
C GLU A 27 -13.53 -8.43 -2.50
N ASN A 28 -13.40 -7.16 -2.07
CA ASN A 28 -13.06 -6.76 -0.70
C ASN A 28 -14.21 -5.96 -0.07
N PRO A 29 -15.35 -6.62 0.25
CA PRO A 29 -16.59 -5.93 0.61
C PRO A 29 -16.57 -5.31 2.01
N THR A 30 -15.68 -5.76 2.90
CA THR A 30 -15.59 -5.26 4.29
C THR A 30 -14.28 -4.49 4.54
N PRO A 31 -14.24 -3.58 5.53
CA PRO A 31 -12.99 -2.93 5.95
C PRO A 31 -11.88 -3.94 6.29
N GLU A 32 -12.23 -5.06 6.94
CA GLU A 32 -11.28 -6.12 7.27
C GLU A 32 -10.67 -6.78 6.03
N ASP A 33 -11.48 -7.06 5.00
CA ASP A 33 -11.00 -7.65 3.74
C ASP A 33 -10.06 -6.69 3.01
N ARG A 34 -10.42 -5.40 2.97
CA ARG A 34 -9.62 -4.34 2.32
C ARG A 34 -8.27 -4.16 3.01
N LEU A 35 -8.26 -4.11 4.34
CA LEU A 35 -7.03 -3.98 5.11
C LEU A 35 -6.12 -5.17 4.87
N LYS A 36 -6.66 -6.40 4.85
CA LYS A 36 -5.89 -7.61 4.51
C LYS A 36 -5.33 -7.56 3.08
N ALA A 37 -6.12 -7.09 2.11
CA ALA A 37 -5.66 -6.96 0.73
C ALA A 37 -4.50 -5.96 0.59
N ILE A 38 -4.59 -4.82 1.31
CA ILE A 38 -3.51 -3.83 1.37
C ILE A 38 -2.27 -4.45 2.03
N GLU A 39 -2.42 -5.08 3.20
CA GLU A 39 -1.31 -5.65 3.98
C GLU A 39 -0.63 -6.85 3.30
N PHE A 40 -1.37 -7.54 2.42
CA PHE A 40 -0.82 -8.60 1.57
C PHE A 40 0.23 -8.07 0.59
N GLU A 41 0.08 -6.83 0.12
CA GLU A 41 0.96 -6.22 -0.88
C GLU A 41 1.93 -5.19 -0.27
N VAL A 42 1.54 -4.54 0.83
CA VAL A 42 2.25 -3.41 1.42
C VAL A 42 2.46 -3.65 2.91
N ALA A 43 3.73 -3.57 3.35
CA ALA A 43 4.07 -3.58 4.76
C ALA A 43 3.77 -2.22 5.42
N THR A 44 2.50 -1.96 5.76
CA THR A 44 2.00 -0.72 6.41
C THR A 44 2.72 -0.36 7.71
N GLU A 45 3.31 -1.36 8.37
CA GLU A 45 4.01 -1.26 9.66
C GLU A 45 5.54 -1.43 9.55
N ARG A 46 6.12 -1.32 8.35
CA ARG A 46 7.56 -1.55 8.08
C ARG A 46 8.50 -0.80 9.02
N HIS A 47 8.14 0.42 9.44
CA HIS A 47 8.92 1.25 10.35
C HIS A 47 8.36 1.19 11.77
N SER A 48 9.12 0.52 12.63
CA SER A 48 8.86 0.39 14.08
C SER A 48 7.50 -0.18 14.45
N HIS A 49 6.89 -0.99 13.58
CA HIS A 49 5.54 -1.54 13.76
C HIS A 49 4.42 -0.48 13.87
N THR A 50 4.64 0.72 13.31
CA THR A 50 3.69 1.83 13.47
C THR A 50 3.41 2.59 12.18
N ALA A 51 4.31 2.57 11.20
CA ALA A 51 4.18 3.38 9.98
C ALA A 51 4.99 2.79 8.81
N ALA A 52 4.76 3.33 7.61
CA ALA A 52 5.58 3.08 6.43
C ALA A 52 5.81 4.38 5.63
N ASN A 53 6.84 4.37 4.78
CA ASN A 53 7.08 5.44 3.81
C ASN A 53 6.31 5.16 2.52
N TYR A 54 5.54 6.13 2.05
CA TYR A 54 4.79 6.06 0.80
C TYR A 54 5.36 7.05 -0.20
N LEU A 55 5.73 6.56 -1.39
CA LEU A 55 6.21 7.36 -2.52
C LEU A 55 5.04 7.73 -3.43
N TYR A 56 4.87 9.02 -3.67
CA TYR A 56 3.81 9.55 -4.52
C TYR A 56 4.30 9.82 -5.94
N ALA A 57 3.35 9.95 -6.87
CA ALA A 57 3.63 10.08 -8.30
C ALA A 57 4.42 11.35 -8.68
N ASP A 58 4.36 12.41 -7.88
CA ASP A 58 5.15 13.64 -8.03
C ASP A 58 6.55 13.54 -7.40
N GLY A 59 6.89 12.39 -6.82
CA GLY A 59 8.18 12.09 -6.21
C GLY A 59 8.30 12.46 -4.73
N HIS A 60 7.24 12.97 -4.08
CA HIS A 60 7.29 13.19 -2.64
C HIS A 60 7.19 11.86 -1.87
N VAL A 61 7.80 11.84 -0.69
CA VAL A 61 7.70 10.71 0.25
C VAL A 61 7.04 11.22 1.52
N GLU A 62 6.02 10.51 1.97
CA GLU A 62 5.33 10.79 3.23
C GLU A 62 5.40 9.57 4.15
N VAL A 63 5.54 9.82 5.45
CA VAL A 63 5.40 8.77 6.46
C VAL A 63 3.92 8.71 6.83
N ILE A 64 3.26 7.61 6.49
CA ILE A 64 1.86 7.39 6.86
C ILE A 64 1.79 6.35 7.99
N PRO A 65 1.16 6.68 9.13
CA PRO A 65 0.91 5.71 10.19
C PRO A 65 -0.01 4.57 9.71
N ALA A 66 0.24 3.35 10.16
CA ALA A 66 -0.64 2.20 9.84
C ALA A 66 -2.08 2.44 10.34
N SER A 67 -2.22 3.14 11.48
CA SER A 67 -3.54 3.53 12.02
C SER A 67 -4.31 4.48 11.09
N GLN A 68 -3.62 5.32 10.32
CA GLN A 68 -4.27 6.23 9.36
C GLN A 68 -4.82 5.44 8.16
N ILE A 69 -4.09 4.42 7.70
CA ILE A 69 -4.54 3.51 6.65
C ILE A 69 -5.81 2.76 7.12
N ALA A 70 -5.80 2.25 8.35
CA ALA A 70 -6.97 1.58 8.93
C ALA A 70 -8.18 2.51 9.03
N GLU A 71 -7.99 3.75 9.51
CA GLU A 71 -9.05 4.76 9.55
C GLU A 71 -9.64 5.05 8.16
N TRP A 72 -8.80 5.25 7.14
CA TRP A 72 -9.28 5.47 5.76
C TRP A 72 -10.05 4.27 5.21
N VAL A 73 -9.61 3.05 5.53
CA VAL A 73 -10.32 1.84 5.13
C VAL A 73 -11.69 1.74 5.80
N ASP A 74 -11.79 2.07 7.09
CA ASP A 74 -13.03 2.11 7.85
C ASP A 74 -14.00 3.19 7.34
N GLU A 75 -13.47 4.32 6.87
CA GLU A 75 -14.23 5.43 6.29
C GLU A 75 -14.63 5.23 4.81
N ASP A 76 -14.27 4.10 4.19
CA ASP A 76 -14.42 3.85 2.74
C ASP A 76 -13.66 4.90 1.88
N HIS A 77 -12.60 5.48 2.42
CA HIS A 77 -11.73 6.43 1.74
C HIS A 77 -10.63 5.70 0.96
N ASN A 78 -10.79 5.63 -0.37
CA ASN A 78 -9.78 5.07 -1.25
C ASN A 78 -8.63 6.05 -1.50
N PHE A 79 -7.65 6.04 -0.59
CA PHE A 79 -6.44 6.87 -0.62
C PHE A 79 -5.48 6.55 -1.79
N ALA A 80 -5.65 5.42 -2.48
CA ALA A 80 -4.84 5.08 -3.65
C ALA A 80 -5.29 5.83 -4.92
N ARG A 81 -6.45 6.48 -4.89
CA ARG A 81 -6.92 7.31 -6.00
C ARG A 81 -6.27 8.70 -5.95
N PRO A 82 -6.00 9.32 -7.11
CA PRO A 82 -5.57 10.71 -7.13
C PRO A 82 -6.60 11.62 -6.44
N PRO A 83 -6.17 12.67 -5.73
CA PRO A 83 -7.09 13.69 -5.24
C PRO A 83 -7.85 14.33 -6.43
N GLN A 84 -9.14 14.60 -6.22
CA GLN A 84 -10.02 15.28 -7.19
C GLN A 84 -9.79 16.78 -7.19
#